data_AF-X1KPC3-F1
#
_entry.id   AF-X1KPC3-F1
#
_cell.length_a   1.000
_cell.length_b   1.000
_cell.length_c   1.000
_cell.angle_alpha   90.00
_cell.angle_beta   90.00
_cell.angle_gamma   90.00
#
_symmetry.space_group_name_H-M   'P 1'
#
loop_
_entity.id
_entity.type
_entity.pdbx_description
1 polymer ?
#
loop_
_entity_poly.entity_id
_entity_poly.type
_entity_poly.pdbx_seq_one_letter_code
_entity_poly.pdbx_strand_id
1 'polypeptide(L)' 'MLIRTNILTFRNIIFPQRKLLKTLEIKDMDFLIEALEVYFSDLVDHIEKIWDTLENCKELIE' A
#
# COMPACT_ATOMS: atom_id res chain seq x y z
N MET A 1 20.26 -2.74 14.49
CA MET A 1 20.54 -2.19 13.14
C MET A 1 19.73 -2.86 12.03
N LEU A 2 19.72 -4.20 11.91
CA LEU A 2 19.01 -4.90 10.81
C LEU A 2 17.49 -4.61 10.76
N ILE A 3 16.82 -4.62 11.91
CA ILE A 3 15.36 -4.39 12.01
C ILE A 3 14.97 -3.00 11.46
N ARG A 4 15.74 -1.96 11.82
CA ARG A 4 15.54 -0.60 11.30
C ARG A 4 15.69 -0.53 9.78
N THR A 5 16.74 -1.14 9.24
CA THR A 5 16.96 -1.19 7.80
C THR A 5 15.84 -1.92 7.08
N ASN A 6 15.35 -3.03 7.64
CA ASN A 6 14.24 -3.79 7.06
C ASN A 6 12.95 -2.96 7.04
N ILE A 7 12.59 -2.29 8.14
CA ILE A 7 11.40 -1.43 8.20
C ILE A 7 11.47 -0.31 7.16
N LEU A 8 12.62 0.37 7.04
CA LEU A 8 12.81 1.41 6.03
C LEU A 8 12.72 0.85 4.59
N THR A 9 13.28 -0.33 4.36
CA THR A 9 13.23 -1.00 3.06
C THR A 9 11.79 -1.36 2.69
N PHE A 10 11.02 -1.96 3.61
CA PHE A 10 9.62 -2.28 3.37
C PHE A 10 8.78 -1.02 3.12
N ARG A 11 9.00 0.07 3.86
CA ARG A 11 8.31 1.35 3.60
C ARG A 11 8.59 1.89 2.20
N ASN A 12 9.84 1.83 1.74
CA ASN A 12 10.21 2.27 0.39
C ASN A 12 9.53 1.44 -0.72
N ILE A 13 9.23 0.16 -0.46
CA ILE A 13 8.52 -0.72 -1.39
C ILE A 13 7.02 -0.49 -1.35
N ILE A 14 6.42 -0.38 -0.16
CA ILE A 14 4.97 -0.23 0.02
C ILE A 14 4.48 1.15 -0.44
N PHE A 15 5.25 2.21 -0.21
CA PHE A 15 4.87 3.57 -0.58
C PHE A 15 4.42 3.73 -2.05
N PRO A 16 5.21 3.33 -3.06
CA PRO A 16 4.78 3.42 -4.46
C PRO A 16 3.63 2.46 -4.79
N GLN A 17 3.55 1.30 -4.14
CA GLN A 17 2.46 0.34 -4.36
C GLN A 17 1.11 0.88 -3.91
N ARG A 18 1.05 1.65 -2.81
CA ARG A 18 -0.16 2.36 -2.39
C ARG A 18 -0.69 3.28 -3.48
N LYS A 19 0.21 4.08 -4.07
CA LYS A 19 -0.15 5.01 -5.15
C LYS A 19 -0.65 4.26 -6.38
N LEU A 20 0.00 3.15 -6.72
CA LEU A 20 -0.42 2.28 -7.83
C LEU A 20 -1.82 1.72 -7.59
N LEU A 21 -2.08 1.12 -6.43
CA LEU A 21 -3.38 0.52 -6.11
C LEU A 21 -4.50 1.56 -6.06
N LYS A 22 -4.26 2.74 -5.49
CA LYS A 22 -5.21 3.87 -5.53
C LYS A 22 -5.49 4.35 -6.95
N THR A 23 -4.53 4.23 -7.86
CA THR A 23 -4.75 4.57 -9.27
C THR A 23 -5.63 3.52 -9.95
N LEU A 24 -5.45 2.24 -9.62
CA LEU A 24 -6.25 1.13 -10.15
C LEU A 24 -7.67 1.07 -9.57
N GLU A 25 -7.90 1.68 -8.42
CA GLU A 25 -9.24 1.88 -7.84
C GLU A 25 -10.07 2.92 -8.63
N ILE A 26 -9.44 3.76 -9.46
CA ILE A 26 -10.15 4.78 -10.25
C ILE A 26 -11.01 4.11 -11.32
N LYS A 27 -12.32 4.38 -11.25
CA LYS A 27 -13.38 3.71 -12.01
C LYS A 27 -13.35 3.92 -13.53
N ASP A 28 -12.70 4.98 -14.01
CA ASP A 28 -12.71 5.39 -15.42
C ASP A 28 -11.46 4.94 -16.20
N MET A 29 -10.80 3.86 -15.78
CA MET A 29 -9.70 3.29 -16.57
C MET A 29 -10.25 2.47 -17.73
N ASP A 30 -10.04 2.94 -18.97
CA ASP A 30 -10.52 2.31 -20.22
C ASP A 30 -10.20 0.80 -20.37
N PHE A 31 -9.21 0.29 -19.64
CA PHE A 31 -8.79 -1.12 -19.66
C PHE A 31 -9.31 -1.95 -18.48
N LEU A 32 -9.99 -1.33 -17.51
CA LEU A 32 -10.47 -1.97 -16.29
C LEU A 32 -11.94 -2.36 -16.44
N ILE A 33 -12.27 -3.61 -16.12
CA ILE A 33 -13.66 -4.08 -16.11
C ILE A 33 -14.32 -3.54 -14.83
N GLU A 34 -15.53 -2.96 -14.90
CA GLU A 34 -16.27 -2.44 -13.73
C GLU A 34 -16.35 -3.44 -12.56
N ALA A 35 -16.47 -4.73 -12.84
CA ALA A 35 -16.49 -5.78 -11.82
C ALA A 35 -15.17 -5.92 -11.03
N LEU A 36 -14.05 -5.44 -11.56
CA LEU A 36 -12.75 -5.45 -10.88
C LEU A 36 -12.63 -4.34 -9.83
N GLU A 37 -13.50 -3.34 -9.85
CA GLU A 37 -13.46 -2.18 -8.93
C GLU A 37 -13.51 -2.61 -7.46
N VAL A 38 -14.43 -3.52 -7.11
CA VAL A 38 -14.60 -4.03 -5.74
C VAL A 38 -13.32 -4.69 -5.23
N TYR A 39 -12.56 -5.37 -6.10
CA TYR A 39 -11.31 -6.01 -5.72
C TYR A 39 -10.20 -4.98 -5.46
N PHE A 40 -10.13 -3.90 -6.24
CA PHE A 40 -9.12 -2.87 -6.02
C PHE A 40 -9.38 -2.06 -4.76
N SER A 41 -10.65 -1.85 -4.39
CA SER A 41 -11.00 -1.20 -3.12
C SER A 41 -10.48 -2.02 -1.91
N ASP A 42 -10.73 -3.34 -1.89
CA ASP A 42 -10.18 -4.22 -0.85
C ASP A 42 -8.64 -4.21 -0.82
N LEU A 43 -7.99 -4.21 -1.99
CA LEU A 43 -6.53 -4.16 -2.08
C LEU A 43 -5.96 -2.83 -1.56
N VAL A 44 -6.66 -1.71 -1.83
CA VAL A 44 -6.30 -0.40 -1.28
C VAL A 44 -6.41 -0.43 0.25
N ASP A 45 -7.50 -0.96 0.81
CA ASP A 45 -7.66 -1.09 2.26
C ASP A 45 -6.53 -1.92 2.90
N HIS A 46 -6.13 -3.01 2.27
CA HIS A 46 -5.06 -3.86 2.78
C HIS A 46 -3.68 -3.18 2.70
N ILE A 47 -3.35 -2.49 1.61
CA ILE A 47 -2.05 -1.82 1.48
C ILE A 47 -1.93 -0.63 2.43
N GLU A 48 -3.03 0.07 2.73
CA GLU A 48 -3.06 1.14 3.74
C GLU A 48 -2.84 0.56 5.15
N LYS A 49 -3.50 -0.55 5.51
CA LYS A 49 -3.24 -1.25 6.80
C LYS A 49 -1.79 -1.68 6.96
N ILE A 50 -1.17 -2.18 5.89
CA ILE A 50 0.26 -2.55 5.89
C ILE A 50 1.13 -1.31 6.13
N TRP A 51 0.82 -0.20 5.46
CA TRP A 51 1.53 1.06 5.63
C TRP A 51 1.45 1.57 7.06
N ASP A 52 0.26 1.64 7.64
CA ASP A 52 0.06 2.11 9.01
C ASP A 52 0.82 1.24 10.02
N THR A 53 0.83 -0.08 9.79
CA THR A 53 1.64 -1.01 10.60
C THR A 53 3.13 -0.70 10.50
N LEU A 54 3.63 -0.41 9.30
CA LEU A 54 5.04 -0.05 9.09
C LEU A 54 5.41 1.31 9.69
N GLU A 55 4.50 2.29 9.69
CA GLU A 55 4.68 3.56 10.41
C GLU A 55 4.79 3.32 11.91
N ASN A 56 3.84 2.57 12.49
CA ASN A 56 3.88 2.20 13.91
C ASN A 56 5.18 1.47 14.27
N CYS A 57 5.61 0.52 13.44
CA CYS A 57 6.88 -0.17 13.63
C CYS A 57 8.08 0.78 13.55
N LYS A 58 8.05 1.80 12.69
CA LYS A 58 9.09 2.82 12.58
C LYS A 58 9.16 3.68 13.85
N GLU A 59 8.02 4.11 14.38
CA GLU A 59 7.96 4.91 15.61
C GLU A 59 8.51 4.14 16.83
N LEU A 60 8.23 2.83 16.93
CA LEU A 60 8.72 1.99 18.03
C LEU A 60 10.24 1.76 18.03
N ILE A 61 10.91 1.92 16.89
CA ILE A 61 12.35 1.69 16.74
C ILE A 61 13.18 2.99 16.72
N GLU A 62 12.51 4.14 16.63
CA GLU A 62 13.12 5.48 16.77
C GLU A 62 13.34 5.79 18.25
#